data_AF-A0A7C3TQQ0-F1
#
_entry.id   AF-A0A7C3TQQ0-F1
#
_cell.length_a   1.000
_cell.length_b   1.000
_cell.length_c   1.000
_cell.angle_alpha   90.00
_cell.angle_beta   90.00
_cell.angle_gamma   90.00
#
_symmetry.space_group_name_H-M   'P 1'
#
loop_
_entity.id
_entity.type
_entity.pdbx_description
1 polymer ?
#
loop_
_entity_poly.entity_id
_entity_poly.type
_entity_poly.pdbx_seq_one_letter_code
_entity_poly.pdbx_strand_id
1 'polypeptide(L)'
;MNDLSYKSFMTAFLAVWHKIMQTPHHIAAFVAVWYYIELLYMMNIAIFFYPPILISLISVIVGVALSIHILKLYIGNLVYTTLQLFLMDVHIAYSIGLTIAAIVSGATWYSVLIVMIRDIIATVELLLVYTMTKDE
;
A
#
# COMPACT_ATOMS: atom_id res chain seq x y z
N MET A 1 -13.77 -31.45 -16.94
CA MET A 1 -12.37 -30.99 -16.82
C MET A 1 -12.18 -29.69 -16.02
N ASN A 2 -13.23 -28.91 -15.71
CA ASN A 2 -13.09 -27.67 -14.91
C ASN A 2 -12.89 -27.88 -13.41
N ASP A 3 -13.42 -28.96 -12.83
CA ASP A 3 -13.52 -29.11 -11.37
C ASP A 3 -12.18 -29.53 -10.72
N LEU A 4 -11.41 -30.39 -11.38
CA LEU A 4 -10.07 -30.81 -10.94
C LEU A 4 -9.03 -29.69 -11.07
N SER A 5 -9.12 -28.88 -12.14
CA SER A 5 -8.26 -27.71 -12.33
C SER A 5 -8.58 -26.62 -11.30
N TYR A 6 -9.87 -26.37 -11.03
CA TYR A 6 -10.31 -25.43 -10.01
C TYR A 6 -9.87 -25.84 -8.59
N LYS A 7 -10.05 -27.11 -8.21
CA LYS A 7 -9.60 -27.61 -6.90
C LYS A 7 -8.09 -27.52 -6.74
N SER A 8 -7.33 -27.89 -7.76
CA SER A 8 -5.87 -27.80 -7.76
C SER A 8 -5.38 -26.34 -7.61
N PHE A 9 -5.98 -25.42 -8.38
CA PHE A 9 -5.72 -23.99 -8.25
C PHE A 9 -6.06 -23.46 -6.85
N MET A 10 -7.23 -23.82 -6.33
CA MET A 10 -7.68 -23.40 -5.00
C MET A 10 -6.75 -23.91 -3.90
N THR A 11 -6.30 -25.17 -3.97
CA THR A 11 -5.33 -25.71 -3.01
C THR A 11 -3.97 -25.04 -3.10
N ALA A 12 -3.49 -24.74 -4.31
CA ALA A 12 -2.23 -24.02 -4.49
C ALA A 12 -2.33 -22.58 -3.96
N PHE A 13 -3.45 -21.91 -4.24
CA PHE A 13 -3.74 -20.57 -3.72
C PHE A 13 -3.78 -20.56 -2.19
N LEU A 14 -4.50 -21.50 -1.57
CA LEU A 14 -4.58 -21.60 -0.11
C LEU A 14 -3.22 -21.93 0.53
N ALA A 15 -2.40 -22.76 -0.09
CA ALA A 15 -1.06 -23.07 0.41
C ALA A 15 -0.12 -21.86 0.35
N VAL A 16 -0.15 -21.12 -0.76
CA VAL A 16 0.60 -19.86 -0.92
C VAL A 16 0.09 -18.82 0.08
N TRP A 17 -1.22 -18.68 0.21
CA TRP A 17 -1.86 -17.79 1.17
C TRP A 17 -1.44 -18.09 2.61
N HIS A 18 -1.46 -19.36 3.01
CA HIS A 18 -1.09 -19.74 4.37
C HIS A 18 0.39 -19.45 4.65
N LYS A 19 1.28 -19.68 3.68
CA LYS A 19 2.70 -19.35 3.78
C LYS A 19 2.96 -17.84 3.86
N ILE A 20 2.23 -17.06 3.07
CA ILE A 20 2.23 -15.59 3.11
C ILE A 20 1.82 -15.11 4.51
N MET A 21 0.74 -15.67 5.06
CA MET A 21 0.25 -15.31 6.40
C MET A 21 1.13 -15.72 7.58
N GLN A 22 2.19 -16.51 7.38
CA GLN A 22 3.14 -16.79 8.45
C GLN A 22 4.08 -15.62 8.75
N THR A 23 4.24 -14.67 7.82
CA THR A 23 5.11 -13.50 8.02
C THR A 23 4.44 -12.22 7.49
N PRO A 24 3.30 -11.81 8.08
CA PRO A 24 2.51 -10.68 7.56
C PRO A 24 3.31 -9.37 7.53
N HIS A 25 4.27 -9.21 8.44
CA HIS A 25 5.12 -8.03 8.53
C HIS A 25 6.07 -7.87 7.34
N HIS A 26 6.57 -8.97 6.77
CA HIS A 26 7.42 -8.91 5.57
C HIS A 26 6.63 -8.42 4.35
N ILE A 27 5.38 -8.87 4.22
CA ILE A 27 4.51 -8.45 3.12
C ILE A 27 4.07 -7.01 3.32
N ALA A 28 3.74 -6.61 4.55
CA ALA A 28 3.44 -5.22 4.87
C ALA A 28 4.63 -4.30 4.56
N ALA A 29 5.86 -4.72 4.87
CA ALA A 29 7.07 -3.97 4.51
C ALA A 29 7.26 -3.86 2.99
N PHE A 30 6.96 -4.92 2.23
CA PHE A 30 6.99 -4.86 0.77
C PHE A 30 5.93 -3.92 0.20
N VAL A 31 4.70 -3.97 0.74
CA VAL A 31 3.61 -3.07 0.34
C VAL A 31 3.95 -1.62 0.67
N ALA A 32 4.55 -1.34 1.82
CA ALA A 32 4.97 0.00 2.24
C ALA A 32 5.96 0.67 1.28
N VAL A 33 6.68 -0.09 0.43
CA VAL A 33 7.51 0.49 -0.65
C VAL A 33 6.67 1.30 -1.63
N TRP A 34 5.41 0.92 -1.86
CA TRP A 34 4.51 1.67 -2.74
C TRP A 34 4.18 3.07 -2.23
N TYR A 35 4.35 3.36 -0.94
CA TYR A 35 4.22 4.71 -0.40
C TYR A 35 5.27 5.69 -0.94
N TYR A 36 6.37 5.22 -1.55
CA TYR A 36 7.26 6.12 -2.29
C TYR A 36 6.57 6.75 -3.50
N ILE A 37 5.69 6.02 -4.18
CA ILE A 37 4.93 6.56 -5.31
C ILE A 37 3.97 7.65 -4.82
N GLU A 38 3.32 7.43 -3.68
CA GLU A 38 2.48 8.43 -3.02
C GLU A 38 3.25 9.69 -2.66
N LEU A 39 4.44 9.53 -2.09
CA LEU A 39 5.33 10.63 -1.75
C LEU A 39 5.69 11.45 -3.00
N LEU A 40 6.04 10.79 -4.11
CA LEU A 40 6.32 11.46 -5.38
C LEU A 40 5.09 12.21 -5.93
N TYR A 41 3.88 11.66 -5.79
CA TYR A 41 2.65 12.38 -6.17
C TYR A 41 2.45 13.63 -5.32
N MET A 42 2.59 13.52 -4.01
CA MET A 42 2.47 14.66 -3.09
C MET A 42 3.53 15.73 -3.37
N MET A 43 4.76 15.33 -3.71
CA MET A 43 5.81 16.25 -4.16
C MET A 43 5.40 17.01 -5.41
N ASN A 44 4.88 16.31 -6.42
CA ASN A 44 4.48 16.92 -7.68
C ASN A 44 3.38 17.97 -7.46
N ILE A 45 2.41 17.68 -6.59
CA ILE A 45 1.38 18.65 -6.20
C ILE A 45 2.02 19.81 -5.41
N ALA A 46 2.91 19.54 -4.47
CA ALA A 46 3.53 20.56 -3.61
C ALA A 46 4.38 21.58 -4.38
N ILE A 47 4.97 21.20 -5.53
CA ILE A 47 5.77 22.09 -6.39
C ILE A 47 5.00 23.35 -6.82
N PHE A 48 3.68 23.28 -6.90
CA PHE A 48 2.84 24.42 -7.26
C PHE A 48 2.56 25.39 -6.10
N PHE A 49 2.82 24.97 -4.85
CA PHE A 49 2.46 25.74 -3.64
C PHE A 49 3.68 26.21 -2.83
N TYR A 50 4.82 25.52 -2.95
CA TYR A 50 5.99 25.77 -2.10
C TYR A 50 7.29 25.93 -2.90
N PRO A 51 8.32 26.59 -2.34
CA PRO A 51 9.62 26.71 -2.98
C PRO A 51 10.26 25.33 -3.24
N PRO A 52 10.88 25.09 -4.41
CA PRO A 52 11.47 23.79 -4.76
C PRO A 52 12.49 23.26 -3.75
N ILE A 53 13.27 24.15 -3.14
CA ILE A 53 14.27 23.79 -2.12
C ILE A 53 13.60 23.20 -0.89
N LEU A 54 12.50 23.81 -0.43
CA LEU A 54 11.76 23.34 0.75
C LEU A 54 11.18 21.94 0.49
N ILE A 55 10.57 21.75 -0.69
CA ILE A 55 9.98 20.47 -1.08
C ILE A 55 11.07 19.40 -1.15
N SER A 56 12.20 19.69 -1.80
CA SER A 56 13.32 18.75 -1.89
C SER A 56 13.81 18.32 -0.51
N LEU A 57 14.04 19.26 0.41
CA LEU A 57 14.48 18.97 1.77
C LEU A 57 13.48 18.09 2.53
N ILE A 58 12.20 18.44 2.51
CA ILE A 58 11.15 17.66 3.18
C ILE A 58 11.07 16.26 2.58
N SER A 59 11.17 16.14 1.25
CA SER A 59 11.07 14.86 0.55
C SER A 59 12.22 13.92 0.88
N VAL A 60 13.43 14.44 1.03
CA VAL A 60 14.59 13.68 1.50
C VAL A 60 14.34 13.19 2.92
N ILE A 61 13.88 14.06 3.83
CA ILE A 61 13.61 13.70 5.23
C ILE A 61 12.53 12.62 5.31
N VAL A 62 11.40 12.81 4.65
CA VAL A 62 10.29 11.85 4.65
C VAL A 62 10.69 10.55 3.94
N GLY A 63 11.46 10.63 2.86
CA GLY A 63 11.97 9.45 2.14
C GLY A 63 12.88 8.58 3.00
N VAL A 64 13.77 9.20 3.78
CA VAL A 64 14.62 8.49 4.76
C VAL A 64 13.78 7.93 5.91
N ALA A 65 12.81 8.69 6.43
CA ALA A 65 11.91 8.23 7.48
C ALA A 65 11.11 7.00 7.02
N LEU A 66 10.62 6.99 5.78
CA LEU A 66 9.92 5.86 5.18
C LEU A 66 10.85 4.65 5.02
N SER A 67 12.11 4.84 4.60
CA SER A 67 13.09 3.73 4.55
C SER A 67 13.30 3.09 5.92
N ILE A 68 13.46 3.90 6.96
CA ILE A 68 13.62 3.43 8.34
C ILE A 68 12.36 2.69 8.79
N HIS A 69 11.19 3.24 8.49
CA HIS A 69 9.90 2.61 8.79
C HIS A 69 9.78 1.22 8.17
N ILE A 70 10.06 1.08 6.87
CA ILE A 70 10.04 -0.20 6.15
C ILE A 70 10.99 -1.21 6.79
N LEU A 71 12.21 -0.80 7.13
CA LEU A 71 13.19 -1.69 7.77
C LEU A 71 12.73 -2.17 9.15
N LYS A 72 12.19 -1.25 9.97
CA LYS A 72 11.70 -1.57 11.33
C LYS A 72 10.44 -2.42 11.30
N LEU A 73 9.56 -2.19 10.32
CA LEU A 73 8.40 -3.02 10.05
C LEU A 73 8.82 -4.43 9.62
N TYR A 74 9.82 -4.55 8.75
CA TYR A 74 10.34 -5.85 8.32
C TYR A 74 10.89 -6.69 9.49
N ILE A 75 11.55 -6.05 10.46
CA ILE A 75 12.06 -6.72 11.68
C ILE A 75 10.92 -7.07 12.66
N GLY A 76 9.69 -6.63 12.40
CA GLY A 76 8.52 -6.91 13.25
C GLY A 76 8.43 -6.05 14.50
N ASN A 77 8.89 -4.79 14.42
CA ASN A 77 8.73 -3.87 15.55
C ASN A 77 7.26 -3.47 15.73
N LEU A 78 6.72 -3.68 16.93
CA LEU A 78 5.31 -3.42 17.25
C LEU A 78 4.89 -1.96 16.98
N VAL A 79 5.71 -0.97 17.33
CA VAL A 79 5.37 0.45 17.13
C VAL A 79 5.19 0.77 15.65
N TYR A 80 6.09 0.26 14.81
CA TYR A 80 6.04 0.47 13.37
C TYR A 80 4.93 -0.36 12.71
N THR A 81 4.56 -1.48 13.32
CA THR A 81 3.41 -2.30 12.92
C THR A 81 2.10 -1.54 13.15
N THR A 82 1.91 -0.97 14.34
CA THR A 82 0.74 -0.11 14.64
C THR A 82 0.68 1.11 13.74
N LEU A 83 1.82 1.78 13.50
CA LEU A 83 1.87 2.91 12.58
C LEU A 83 1.53 2.50 11.15
N GLN A 84 1.99 1.32 10.72
CA GLN A 84 1.64 0.78 9.41
C GLN A 84 0.15 0.48 9.28
N LEU A 85 -0.48 -0.11 10.30
CA LEU A 85 -1.93 -0.36 10.32
C LEU A 85 -2.71 0.95 10.15
N PHE A 86 -2.31 2.01 10.86
CA PHE A 86 -2.90 3.33 10.70
C PHE A 86 -2.72 3.90 9.28
N LEU A 87 -1.52 3.77 8.69
CA LEU A 87 -1.27 4.23 7.32
C LEU A 87 -2.11 3.47 6.28
N MET A 88 -2.27 2.16 6.47
CA MET A 88 -3.12 1.32 5.61
C MET A 88 -4.58 1.76 5.67
N ASP A 89 -5.14 2.01 6.85
CA ASP A 89 -6.51 2.51 7.00
C ASP A 89 -6.74 3.84 6.28
N VAL A 90 -5.79 4.78 6.44
CA VAL A 90 -5.82 6.07 5.75
C VAL A 90 -5.72 5.88 4.24
N HIS A 91 -4.83 5.01 3.78
CA HIS A 91 -4.64 4.75 2.36
C HIS A 91 -5.86 4.10 1.70
N ILE A 92 -6.52 3.16 2.38
CA ILE A 92 -7.79 2.55 1.93
C ILE A 92 -8.88 3.61 1.80
N ALA A 93 -9.09 4.43 2.84
CA ALA A 93 -10.09 5.50 2.82
C ALA A 93 -9.82 6.52 1.70
N TYR A 94 -8.56 6.91 1.51
CA TYR A 94 -8.15 7.82 0.46
C TYR A 94 -8.32 7.22 -0.94
N SER A 95 -8.01 5.92 -1.12
CA SER A 95 -8.16 5.21 -2.40
C SER A 95 -9.62 5.17 -2.85
N ILE A 96 -10.56 4.88 -1.94
CA ILE A 96 -12.00 4.92 -2.24
C ILE A 96 -12.42 6.31 -2.78
N GLY A 97 -11.96 7.38 -2.13
CA GLY A 97 -12.25 8.75 -2.56
C GLY A 97 -11.71 9.07 -3.95
N LEU A 98 -10.46 8.68 -4.23
CA LEU A 98 -9.83 8.84 -5.54
C LEU A 98 -10.54 8.05 -6.63
N THR A 99 -10.99 6.83 -6.34
CA THR A 99 -11.69 5.97 -7.29
C THR A 99 -13.04 6.56 -7.69
N ILE A 100 -13.80 7.09 -6.73
CA ILE A 100 -15.05 7.81 -7.00
C ILE A 100 -14.77 9.06 -7.85
N ALA A 101 -13.75 9.85 -7.47
CA ALA A 101 -13.38 11.05 -8.21
C ALA A 101 -12.97 10.74 -9.67
N ALA A 102 -12.23 9.66 -9.90
CA ALA A 102 -11.81 9.25 -11.23
C ALA A 102 -13.00 8.83 -12.12
N ILE A 103 -13.98 8.12 -11.55
CA ILE A 103 -15.20 7.72 -12.26
C ILE A 103 -16.04 8.95 -12.65
N VAL A 104 -16.20 9.90 -11.74
CA VAL A 104 -17.07 11.08 -11.95
C VAL A 104 -16.43 12.12 -12.87
N SER A 105 -15.12 12.31 -12.82
CA SER A 105 -14.42 13.38 -13.54
C SER A 105 -14.12 13.08 -15.01
N GLY A 106 -14.44 11.88 -15.51
CA GLY A 106 -14.07 11.47 -16.86
C GLY A 106 -12.55 11.42 -17.06
N ALA A 107 -11.84 10.86 -16.07
CA ALA A 107 -10.39 10.87 -16.01
C ALA A 107 -9.72 10.25 -17.25
N THR A 108 -8.51 10.73 -17.57
CA THR A 108 -7.73 10.18 -18.69
C THR A 108 -7.37 8.71 -18.46
N TRP A 109 -7.14 7.95 -19.53
CA TRP A 109 -6.84 6.52 -19.41
C TRP A 109 -5.62 6.24 -18.51
N TYR A 110 -4.59 7.10 -18.57
CA TYR A 110 -3.40 7.00 -17.71
C TYR A 110 -3.75 7.19 -16.23
N SER A 111 -4.60 8.18 -15.92
CA SER A 111 -5.09 8.43 -14.56
C SER A 111 -5.88 7.24 -14.01
N VAL A 112 -6.75 6.64 -14.84
CA VAL A 112 -7.52 5.46 -14.46
C VAL A 112 -6.61 4.26 -14.18
N LEU A 113 -5.55 4.06 -14.97
CA LEU A 113 -4.58 2.98 -14.73
C LEU A 113 -3.85 3.16 -13.40
N ILE A 114 -3.44 4.38 -13.06
CA ILE A 114 -2.81 4.68 -11.77
C ILE A 114 -3.76 4.35 -10.61
N VAL A 115 -5.02 4.78 -10.71
CA VAL A 115 -6.05 4.50 -9.69
C VAL A 115 -6.29 2.99 -9.56
N MET A 116 -6.35 2.23 -10.67
CA MET A 116 -6.47 0.78 -10.62
C MET A 116 -5.31 0.10 -9.89
N ILE A 117 -4.06 0.51 -10.13
CA ILE A 117 -2.90 -0.03 -9.41
C ILE A 117 -3.02 0.25 -7.92
N ARG A 118 -3.46 1.45 -7.55
CA ARG A 118 -3.69 1.82 -6.14
C ARG A 118 -4.77 0.99 -5.49
N ASP A 119 -5.88 0.75 -6.18
CA ASP A 119 -6.99 -0.07 -5.66
C ASP A 119 -6.55 -1.52 -5.43
N ILE A 120 -5.69 -2.06 -6.29
CA ILE A 120 -5.07 -3.37 -6.09
C ILE A 120 -4.23 -3.37 -4.80
N ILE A 121 -3.40 -2.34 -4.60
CA ILE A 121 -2.58 -2.20 -3.39
C ILE A 121 -3.47 -2.06 -2.15
N ALA A 122 -4.48 -1.21 -2.18
CA ALA A 122 -5.44 -1.01 -1.09
C ALA A 122 -6.20 -2.29 -0.75
N THR A 123 -6.52 -3.13 -1.75
CA THR A 123 -7.14 -4.44 -1.52
C THR A 123 -6.18 -5.39 -0.78
N VAL A 124 -4.89 -5.38 -1.14
CA VAL A 124 -3.85 -6.14 -0.42
C VAL A 124 -3.69 -5.61 1.00
N GLU A 125 -3.70 -4.30 1.20
CA GLU A 125 -3.63 -3.69 2.53
C GLU A 125 -4.83 -4.05 3.40
N LEU A 126 -6.05 -4.07 2.85
CA LEU A 126 -7.24 -4.49 3.57
C LEU A 126 -7.09 -5.91 4.12
N LEU A 127 -6.50 -6.80 3.32
CA LEU A 127 -6.21 -8.17 3.74
C LEU A 127 -5.12 -8.23 4.83
N LEU A 128 -4.10 -7.37 4.72
CA LEU A 128 -3.02 -7.27 5.72
C LEU A 128 -3.52 -6.68 7.04
N VAL A 129 -4.40 -5.69 7.01
CA VAL A 129 -5.05 -5.15 8.22
C VAL A 129 -5.78 -6.27 8.94
N TYR A 130 -6.62 -7.03 8.22
CA TYR A 130 -7.34 -8.15 8.84
C TYR A 130 -6.40 -9.17 9.51
N THR A 131 -5.27 -9.51 8.87
CA THR A 131 -4.39 -10.55 9.41
C THR A 131 -3.44 -10.07 10.49
N MET A 132 -2.92 -8.84 10.37
CA MET A 132 -2.06 -8.25 11.38
C MET A 132 -2.80 -7.86 12.65
N THR A 133 -4.09 -7.51 12.56
CA THR A 133 -4.93 -7.25 13.74
C THR A 133 -5.43 -8.52 14.42
N LYS A 134 -5.52 -9.65 13.70
CA LYS A 134 -5.98 -10.92 14.29
C LYS A 134 -5.00 -11.48 15.33
N ASP A 135 -3.72 -11.18 15.16
CA ASP A 135 -2.63 -11.66 16.02
C ASP A 135 -2.35 -10.72 17.22
N GLU A 136 -3.05 -9.58 17.32
CA GLU A 136 -3.12 -8.73 18.53
C GLU A 136 -4.20 -9.21 19.51
#